data_AF-A0A3G5BIM0-F1
#
_entry.id   AF-A0A3G5BIM0-F1
#
_cell.length_a   1.000
_cell.length_b   1.000
_cell.length_c   1.000
_cell.angle_alpha   90.00
_cell.angle_beta   90.00
_cell.angle_gamma   90.00
#
_symmetry.space_group_name_H-M   'P 1'
#
loop_
_entity.id
_entity.type
_entity.pdbx_description
1 polymer ?
#
loop_
_entity_poly.entity_id
_entity_poly.type
_entity_poly.pdbx_seq_one_letter_code
_entity_poly.pdbx_strand_id
1 'polypeptide(L)'
;MSRSVKVLTFLCLLGLAIADEPKKIYKMCIPHIYYNDCLKVLEEPSNAGILMECVPARDRMECLEKVNKREADVIAVDPEDMYVAYHMNNEDFHVISEIRTDVEKDAQFRYEGIILVKKSSPVKSLEDLKGMKSCHTGFGRNVGYKIPITKLKNSGILKVELDPHLAPTERELKALSQFFSKSCLVGTYSPYPEVDKELKKKYSNLCALCEKPEQCNYPDKFSGYDGAIRCLDQGEGDVAFTKTSFVKKYFGMIGDKPESTKPEDFEYLCEDGTRRPLTGPVCSWAQRPWQGYMTNADTVKGQENLKTLQNRLDTFFHNGRAVEKSAAEHLLIKPDLILHEKKETIMPKEYLERAGYKDVIERDGSMAEKVRFCITNDIELEKCNTLRQAAYSRDIRPEFQCVVHSKDECIKAIKEKNADVVVLHAEEYQKGHDGHLKPLIYESFGDDNVYVAIADSNASHEVLAKTPLKYDKNNKRARYAAYLLNSKRGKETCQDSADSGDIEIVNSKDLSKHSNKQLVCLDLTAKPVSEYKTCNVEAALPNAAFVRDDLSDQDKGNLVHAFISLSDRFRPHGKNEDVFEMFGEFKQGYSNVLFNDEAVAFVTEFKPRNEIDEKSFSTLHCKV
;
A
#
# COMPACT_ATOMS: atom_id res chain seq x y z
N MET A 1 -31.66 -32.73 -89.93
CA MET A 1 -30.68 -31.77 -90.45
C MET A 1 -31.03 -30.39 -89.92
N SER A 2 -30.37 -29.92 -88.86
CA SER A 2 -30.40 -28.51 -88.46
C SER A 2 -29.10 -28.17 -87.74
N ARG A 3 -28.56 -27.00 -88.10
CA ARG A 3 -27.22 -26.51 -87.83
C ARG A 3 -27.05 -26.06 -86.38
N SER A 4 -25.86 -26.33 -85.85
CA SER A 4 -25.35 -25.87 -84.56
C SER A 4 -25.34 -24.34 -84.43
N VAL A 5 -25.87 -23.84 -83.31
CA VAL A 5 -25.61 -22.49 -82.79
C VAL A 5 -24.75 -22.65 -81.53
N LYS A 6 -23.51 -22.16 -81.56
CA LYS A 6 -22.65 -22.07 -80.37
C LYS A 6 -23.01 -20.78 -79.63
N VAL A 7 -23.59 -20.91 -78.44
CA VAL A 7 -23.71 -19.82 -77.46
C VAL A 7 -22.54 -19.96 -76.49
N LEU A 8 -21.73 -18.91 -76.40
CA LEU A 8 -20.56 -18.81 -75.53
C LEU A 8 -21.04 -18.39 -74.14
N THR A 9 -20.99 -19.30 -73.16
CA THR A 9 -21.33 -18.98 -71.76
C THR A 9 -20.08 -18.44 -71.04
N PHE A 10 -20.11 -17.16 -70.67
CA PHE A 10 -19.10 -16.53 -69.82
C PHE A 10 -19.32 -16.99 -68.36
N LEU A 11 -18.41 -17.79 -67.80
CA LEU A 11 -18.36 -18.07 -66.36
C LEU A 11 -17.64 -16.92 -65.66
N CYS A 12 -18.37 -16.09 -64.90
CA CYS A 12 -17.78 -15.21 -63.90
C CYS A 12 -17.46 -16.03 -62.64
N LEU A 13 -16.17 -16.28 -62.39
CA LEU A 13 -15.66 -16.72 -61.10
C LEU A 13 -15.55 -15.50 -60.18
N LEU A 14 -16.53 -15.28 -59.30
CA LEU A 14 -16.34 -14.43 -58.12
C LEU A 14 -15.51 -15.23 -57.10
N GLY A 15 -14.23 -14.88 -56.99
CA GLY A 15 -13.41 -15.29 -55.86
C GLY A 15 -13.87 -14.53 -54.61
N LEU A 16 -14.44 -15.25 -53.64
CA LEU A 16 -14.62 -14.75 -52.29
C LEU A 16 -13.24 -14.63 -51.65
N ALA A 17 -12.70 -13.42 -51.58
CA ALA A 17 -11.60 -13.11 -50.69
C ALA A 17 -12.13 -13.17 -49.25
N ILE A 18 -11.74 -14.21 -48.50
CA ILE A 18 -11.92 -14.25 -47.05
C ILE A 18 -10.97 -13.20 -46.50
N ALA A 19 -11.49 -12.03 -46.14
CA ALA A 19 -10.73 -11.07 -45.34
C ALA A 19 -10.56 -11.68 -43.94
N ASP A 20 -9.32 -12.01 -43.57
CA ASP A 20 -8.98 -12.45 -42.22
C ASP A 20 -9.34 -11.30 -41.26
N GLU A 21 -10.21 -11.55 -40.27
CA GLU A 21 -10.57 -10.50 -39.31
C GLU A 21 -9.31 -10.01 -38.57
N PRO A 22 -9.15 -8.70 -38.34
CA PRO A 22 -7.99 -8.19 -37.64
C PRO A 22 -7.92 -8.81 -36.25
N LYS A 23 -6.87 -9.59 -35.99
CA LYS A 23 -6.68 -10.27 -34.70
C LYS A 23 -6.59 -9.22 -33.59
N LYS A 24 -7.53 -9.25 -32.64
CA LYS A 24 -7.58 -8.36 -31.48
C LYS A 24 -6.24 -8.38 -30.74
N ILE A 25 -5.70 -7.23 -30.34
CA ILE A 25 -4.57 -7.09 -29.41
C ILE A 25 -5.15 -6.77 -28.04
N TYR A 26 -4.72 -7.46 -26.98
CA TYR A 26 -5.17 -7.16 -25.62
C TYR A 26 -4.19 -6.25 -24.89
N LYS A 27 -4.73 -5.21 -24.27
CA LYS A 27 -3.99 -4.20 -23.52
C LYS A 27 -3.91 -4.55 -22.04
N MET A 28 -2.74 -4.94 -21.55
CA MET A 28 -2.52 -5.18 -20.13
C MET A 28 -2.05 -3.89 -19.46
N CYS A 29 -2.83 -3.39 -18.50
CA CYS A 29 -2.42 -2.21 -17.74
C CYS A 29 -1.39 -2.58 -16.67
N ILE A 30 -0.32 -1.79 -16.59
CA ILE A 30 0.82 -2.01 -15.69
C ILE A 30 1.21 -0.68 -15.02
N PRO A 31 1.44 -0.66 -13.69
CA PRO A 31 2.04 0.50 -13.01
C PRO A 31 3.35 0.91 -13.69
N HIS A 32 3.58 2.21 -13.85
CA HIS A 32 4.66 2.72 -14.70
C HIS A 32 6.03 2.22 -14.24
N ILE A 33 6.19 2.01 -12.93
CA ILE A 33 7.41 1.50 -12.31
C ILE A 33 7.79 0.10 -12.80
N TYR A 34 6.83 -0.66 -13.33
CA TYR A 34 7.01 -2.02 -13.86
C TYR A 34 6.76 -2.12 -15.37
N TYR A 35 6.56 -0.99 -16.06
CA TYR A 35 6.27 -0.97 -17.49
C TYR A 35 7.37 -1.65 -18.32
N ASN A 36 8.64 -1.35 -18.02
CA ASN A 36 9.77 -1.96 -18.72
C ASN A 36 9.88 -3.46 -18.45
N ASP A 37 9.48 -3.94 -17.26
CA ASP A 37 9.50 -5.36 -16.95
C ASP A 37 8.42 -6.11 -17.75
N CYS A 38 7.26 -5.48 -17.98
CA CYS A 38 6.24 -6.00 -18.89
C CYS A 38 6.75 -6.10 -20.33
N LEU A 39 7.47 -5.08 -20.81
CA LEU A 39 8.07 -5.11 -22.14
C LEU A 39 9.09 -6.24 -22.28
N LYS A 40 9.97 -6.44 -21.29
CA LYS A 40 10.92 -7.57 -21.29
C LYS A 40 10.22 -8.91 -21.47
N VAL A 41 9.09 -9.12 -20.79
CA VAL A 41 8.30 -10.35 -21.00
C VAL A 41 7.80 -10.42 -22.44
N LEU A 42 7.19 -9.36 -22.98
CA LEU A 42 6.69 -9.39 -24.37
C LEU A 42 7.79 -9.55 -25.43
N GLU A 43 9.00 -9.10 -25.14
CA GLU A 43 10.18 -9.22 -26.00
C GLU A 43 10.80 -10.63 -25.99
N GLU A 44 10.44 -11.49 -25.03
CA GLU A 44 10.90 -12.89 -25.01
C GLU A 44 10.56 -13.59 -26.33
N PRO A 45 11.51 -14.29 -26.98
CA PRO A 45 11.26 -14.93 -28.27
C PRO A 45 10.06 -15.89 -28.27
N SER A 46 9.79 -16.53 -27.13
CA SER A 46 8.64 -17.42 -26.94
C SER A 46 7.29 -16.69 -26.96
N ASN A 47 7.28 -15.38 -26.76
CA ASN A 47 6.10 -14.50 -26.87
C ASN A 47 5.90 -13.93 -28.28
N ALA A 48 6.73 -14.31 -29.26
CA ALA A 48 6.55 -13.87 -30.64
C ALA A 48 5.12 -14.19 -31.14
N GLY A 49 4.33 -13.13 -31.39
CA GLY A 49 2.95 -13.25 -31.87
C GLY A 49 1.87 -13.38 -30.79
N ILE A 50 2.17 -13.16 -29.50
CA ILE A 50 1.19 -13.24 -28.39
C ILE A 50 0.05 -12.19 -28.46
N LEU A 51 0.13 -11.20 -29.37
CA LEU A 51 -0.89 -10.15 -29.57
C LEU A 51 -1.36 -9.53 -28.24
N MET A 52 -0.39 -9.10 -27.44
CA MET A 52 -0.61 -8.33 -26.22
C MET A 52 0.28 -7.09 -26.25
N GLU A 53 -0.16 -6.03 -25.57
CA GLU A 53 0.63 -4.82 -25.34
C GLU A 53 0.52 -4.37 -23.88
N CYS A 54 1.57 -3.72 -23.38
CA CYS A 54 1.59 -3.11 -22.06
C CYS A 54 1.08 -1.66 -22.15
N VAL A 55 0.19 -1.25 -21.26
CA VAL A 55 -0.26 0.15 -21.13
C VAL A 55 0.17 0.68 -19.76
N PRO A 56 0.99 1.76 -19.70
CA PRO A 56 1.41 2.32 -18.42
C PRO A 56 0.26 3.10 -17.76
N ALA A 57 0.25 3.06 -16.44
CA ALA A 57 -0.52 3.95 -15.57
C ALA A 57 0.34 4.37 -14.39
N ARG A 58 -0.01 5.44 -13.66
CA ARG A 58 0.65 5.85 -12.41
C ARG A 58 0.82 4.66 -11.47
N ASP A 59 -0.29 4.02 -11.14
CA ASP A 59 -0.38 2.93 -10.19
C ASP A 59 -1.55 1.98 -10.51
N ARG A 60 -1.78 0.95 -9.69
CA ARG A 60 -2.91 0.03 -9.90
C ARG A 60 -4.25 0.71 -9.77
N MET A 61 -4.39 1.76 -8.95
CA MET A 61 -5.65 2.51 -8.86
C MET A 61 -5.99 3.18 -10.20
N GLU A 62 -5.02 3.80 -10.87
CA GLU A 62 -5.25 4.31 -12.23
C GLU A 62 -5.45 3.16 -13.23
N CYS A 63 -4.77 2.01 -13.09
CA CYS A 63 -5.07 0.88 -13.96
C CYS A 63 -6.51 0.37 -13.84
N LEU A 64 -7.08 0.33 -12.63
CA LEU A 64 -8.50 0.02 -12.44
C LEU A 64 -9.38 1.03 -13.20
N GLU A 65 -9.06 2.32 -13.13
CA GLU A 65 -9.75 3.34 -13.93
C GLU A 65 -9.61 3.12 -15.43
N LYS A 66 -8.41 2.82 -15.93
CA LYS A 66 -8.17 2.56 -17.36
C LYS A 66 -8.95 1.35 -17.87
N VAL A 67 -9.02 0.27 -17.08
CA VAL A 67 -9.83 -0.90 -17.43
C VAL A 67 -11.32 -0.55 -17.41
N ASN A 68 -11.79 0.21 -16.42
CA ASN A 68 -13.17 0.68 -16.36
C ASN A 68 -13.53 1.59 -17.56
N LYS A 69 -12.59 2.43 -18.00
CA LYS A 69 -12.72 3.35 -19.13
C LYS A 69 -12.42 2.70 -20.50
N ARG A 70 -12.05 1.40 -20.54
CA ARG A 70 -11.63 0.66 -21.73
C ARG A 70 -10.39 1.23 -22.44
N GLU A 71 -9.57 1.97 -21.70
CA GLU A 71 -8.23 2.36 -22.14
C GLU A 71 -7.24 1.17 -22.01
N ALA A 72 -7.57 0.20 -21.16
CA ALA A 72 -6.92 -1.10 -21.04
C ALA A 72 -7.96 -2.23 -20.96
N ASP A 73 -7.55 -3.46 -21.28
CA ASP A 73 -8.41 -4.64 -21.28
C ASP A 73 -8.32 -5.44 -19.99
N VAL A 74 -7.11 -5.58 -19.43
CA VAL A 74 -6.85 -6.52 -18.34
C VAL A 74 -5.82 -5.96 -17.35
N ILE A 75 -5.96 -6.35 -16.09
CA ILE A 75 -5.07 -5.96 -14.99
C ILE A 75 -4.87 -7.15 -14.04
N ALA A 76 -3.65 -7.30 -13.50
CA ALA A 76 -3.38 -8.21 -12.39
C ALA A 76 -3.81 -7.56 -11.06
N VAL A 77 -4.58 -8.30 -10.24
CA VAL A 77 -5.24 -7.77 -9.05
C VAL A 77 -5.10 -8.65 -7.82
N ASP A 78 -5.00 -7.99 -6.67
CA ASP A 78 -5.28 -8.55 -5.37
C ASP A 78 -6.79 -8.57 -5.06
N PRO A 79 -7.24 -9.38 -4.08
CA PRO A 79 -8.59 -9.28 -3.53
C PRO A 79 -8.94 -7.85 -3.04
N GLU A 80 -7.94 -7.11 -2.55
CA GLU A 80 -8.15 -5.73 -2.14
C GLU A 80 -8.36 -4.76 -3.33
N ASP A 81 -7.80 -5.04 -4.51
CA ASP A 81 -8.07 -4.26 -5.74
C ASP A 81 -9.43 -4.62 -6.31
N MET A 82 -9.81 -5.90 -6.26
CA MET A 82 -11.16 -6.38 -6.57
C MET A 82 -12.22 -5.67 -5.73
N TYR A 83 -11.90 -5.38 -4.46
CA TYR A 83 -12.77 -4.63 -3.56
C TYR A 83 -12.96 -3.17 -4.00
N VAL A 84 -11.88 -2.51 -4.39
CA VAL A 84 -11.96 -1.16 -4.96
C VAL A 84 -12.80 -1.19 -6.23
N ALA A 85 -12.53 -2.15 -7.13
CA ALA A 85 -13.15 -2.25 -8.44
C ALA A 85 -14.68 -2.36 -8.39
N TYR A 86 -15.26 -3.14 -7.46
CA TYR A 86 -16.72 -3.24 -7.35
C TYR A 86 -17.38 -2.02 -6.68
N HIS A 87 -16.60 -1.09 -6.12
CA HIS A 87 -17.09 0.19 -5.57
C HIS A 87 -16.87 1.37 -6.53
N MET A 88 -16.28 1.13 -7.70
CA MET A 88 -16.18 2.15 -8.74
C MET A 88 -17.55 2.35 -9.40
N ASN A 89 -17.76 3.48 -10.06
CA ASN A 89 -19.00 3.72 -10.81
C ASN A 89 -18.98 3.00 -12.17
N ASN A 90 -20.15 2.52 -12.61
CA ASN A 90 -20.37 1.87 -13.92
C ASN A 90 -19.51 0.61 -14.12
N GLU A 91 -19.33 -0.14 -13.03
CA GLU A 91 -18.39 -1.23 -12.92
C GLU A 91 -18.95 -2.55 -13.47
N ASP A 92 -18.28 -3.10 -14.48
CA ASP A 92 -18.60 -4.38 -15.10
C ASP A 92 -17.36 -5.28 -15.15
N PHE A 93 -16.59 -5.24 -14.05
CA PHE A 93 -15.39 -6.03 -13.91
C PHE A 93 -15.70 -7.51 -13.76
N HIS A 94 -14.77 -8.34 -14.25
CA HIS A 94 -14.84 -9.79 -14.22
C HIS A 94 -13.50 -10.39 -13.83
N VAL A 95 -13.48 -11.20 -12.79
CA VAL A 95 -12.33 -12.06 -12.44
C VAL A 95 -12.35 -13.27 -13.37
N ILE A 96 -11.26 -13.46 -14.12
CA ILE A 96 -11.18 -14.46 -15.20
C ILE A 96 -10.16 -15.57 -14.97
N SER A 97 -9.20 -15.35 -14.08
CA SER A 97 -8.18 -16.33 -13.73
C SER A 97 -7.64 -16.06 -12.34
N GLU A 98 -7.00 -17.07 -11.76
CA GLU A 98 -6.41 -17.03 -10.44
C GLU A 98 -4.94 -17.43 -10.52
N ILE A 99 -4.07 -16.68 -9.85
CA ILE A 99 -2.66 -17.02 -9.69
C ILE A 99 -2.54 -17.83 -8.39
N ARG A 100 -2.40 -19.15 -8.53
CA ARG A 100 -2.35 -20.11 -7.43
C ARG A 100 -0.93 -20.63 -7.22
N THR A 101 -0.65 -21.23 -6.07
CA THR A 101 0.59 -21.99 -5.89
C THR A 101 0.49 -23.36 -6.57
N ASP A 102 1.61 -23.92 -7.01
CA ASP A 102 1.72 -25.28 -7.55
C ASP A 102 1.27 -26.36 -6.55
N VAL A 103 1.55 -26.18 -5.26
CA VAL A 103 1.15 -27.09 -4.17
C VAL A 103 -0.37 -27.08 -3.94
N GLU A 104 -0.98 -25.91 -3.95
CA GLU A 104 -2.42 -25.71 -3.65
C GLU A 104 -3.23 -25.40 -4.93
N LYS A 105 -2.84 -26.02 -6.07
CA LYS A 105 -3.43 -25.73 -7.39
C LYS A 105 -4.95 -25.93 -7.48
N ASP A 106 -5.49 -26.88 -6.71
CA ASP A 106 -6.91 -27.22 -6.68
C ASP A 106 -7.64 -26.58 -5.50
N ALA A 107 -6.92 -25.84 -4.64
CA ALA A 107 -7.53 -25.15 -3.51
C ALA A 107 -8.39 -23.98 -3.99
N GLN A 108 -9.62 -23.93 -3.51
CA GLN A 108 -10.58 -22.88 -3.86
C GLN A 108 -10.10 -21.49 -3.43
N PHE A 109 -9.28 -21.38 -2.38
CA PHE A 109 -8.81 -20.11 -1.82
C PHE A 109 -7.33 -20.18 -1.38
N ARG A 110 -6.68 -19.02 -1.32
CA ARG A 110 -5.23 -18.85 -1.05
C ARG A 110 -4.82 -19.20 0.36
N TYR A 111 -5.65 -18.86 1.31
CA TYR A 111 -5.49 -19.36 2.67
C TYR A 111 -6.83 -19.43 3.34
N GLU A 112 -6.95 -20.43 4.21
CA GLU A 112 -8.13 -20.70 5.00
C GLU A 112 -7.75 -20.42 6.46
N GLY A 113 -8.28 -19.33 7.02
CA GLY A 113 -8.19 -19.10 8.46
C GLY A 113 -9.08 -20.10 9.17
N ILE A 114 -8.51 -20.89 10.08
CA ILE A 114 -9.23 -21.92 10.82
C ILE A 114 -9.09 -21.68 12.31
N ILE A 115 -10.00 -22.29 13.05
CA ILE A 115 -9.88 -22.45 14.49
C ILE A 115 -9.67 -23.91 14.80
N LEU A 116 -8.66 -24.18 15.63
CA LEU A 116 -8.32 -25.49 16.12
C LEU A 116 -8.65 -25.57 17.61
N VAL A 117 -9.34 -26.64 18.00
CA VAL A 117 -9.58 -27.00 19.39
C VAL A 117 -9.15 -28.44 19.63
N LYS A 118 -8.82 -28.79 20.88
CA LYS A 118 -8.66 -30.20 21.27
C LYS A 118 -10.03 -30.88 21.20
N LYS A 119 -10.07 -32.14 20.78
CA LYS A 119 -11.30 -32.94 20.76
C LYS A 119 -11.92 -33.07 22.17
N SER A 120 -11.08 -33.12 23.20
CA SER A 120 -11.49 -33.11 24.61
C SER A 120 -11.96 -31.74 25.14
N SER A 121 -11.84 -30.67 24.35
CA SER A 121 -12.22 -29.31 24.75
C SER A 121 -13.72 -29.21 25.07
N PRO A 122 -14.13 -28.40 26.06
CA PRO A 122 -15.54 -28.15 26.34
C PRO A 122 -16.24 -27.22 25.33
N VAL A 123 -15.51 -26.57 24.42
CA VAL A 123 -16.02 -25.51 23.50
C VAL A 123 -16.96 -26.05 22.41
N LYS A 124 -18.27 -26.13 22.64
CA LYS A 124 -19.22 -26.72 21.69
C LYS A 124 -19.83 -25.72 20.71
N SER A 125 -19.61 -24.44 20.96
CA SER A 125 -20.14 -23.31 20.21
C SER A 125 -19.13 -22.15 20.23
N LEU A 126 -19.42 -21.10 19.48
CA LEU A 126 -18.55 -19.92 19.44
C LEU A 126 -18.62 -19.12 20.74
N GLU A 127 -19.76 -19.15 21.43
CA GLU A 127 -20.01 -18.49 22.71
C GLU A 127 -19.13 -19.07 23.81
N ASP A 128 -18.85 -20.38 23.73
CA ASP A 128 -17.97 -21.09 24.68
C ASP A 128 -16.51 -20.67 24.57
N LEU A 129 -16.11 -19.91 23.54
CA LEU A 129 -14.77 -19.33 23.45
C LEU A 129 -14.52 -18.29 24.55
N LYS A 130 -15.57 -17.72 25.13
CA LYS A 130 -15.45 -16.75 26.22
C LYS A 130 -14.84 -17.42 27.45
N GLY A 131 -13.76 -16.82 27.95
CA GLY A 131 -12.98 -17.30 29.10
C GLY A 131 -11.93 -18.36 28.75
N MET A 132 -11.87 -18.83 27.51
CA MET A 132 -10.87 -19.82 27.08
C MET A 132 -9.47 -19.20 26.99
N LYS A 133 -8.46 -20.08 26.97
CA LYS A 133 -7.06 -19.71 26.74
C LYS A 133 -6.75 -19.74 25.24
N SER A 134 -6.35 -18.63 24.64
CA SER A 134 -6.24 -18.50 23.18
C SER A 134 -4.79 -18.39 22.65
N CYS A 135 -4.52 -19.07 21.55
CA CYS A 135 -3.24 -19.08 20.88
C CYS A 135 -3.34 -18.36 19.53
N HIS A 136 -2.63 -17.25 19.38
CA HIS A 136 -2.69 -16.40 18.19
C HIS A 136 -1.38 -16.45 17.42
N THR A 137 -1.46 -16.33 16.09
CA THR A 137 -0.23 -16.20 15.28
C THR A 137 0.55 -14.91 15.57
N GLY A 138 -0.13 -13.90 16.13
CA GLY A 138 0.41 -12.60 16.51
C GLY A 138 -0.46 -11.42 16.09
N PHE A 139 -0.26 -10.28 16.74
CA PHE A 139 -1.00 -9.03 16.54
C PHE A 139 -0.91 -8.52 15.09
N GLY A 140 -2.01 -7.99 14.57
CA GLY A 140 -2.09 -7.44 13.22
C GLY A 140 -2.03 -8.48 12.08
N ARG A 141 -2.00 -9.78 12.38
CA ARG A 141 -2.00 -10.84 11.36
C ARG A 141 -3.41 -11.26 10.95
N ASN A 142 -3.57 -11.75 9.72
CA ASN A 142 -4.89 -12.09 9.19
C ASN A 142 -5.57 -13.24 9.97
N VAL A 143 -5.08 -14.47 9.86
CA VAL A 143 -5.76 -15.64 10.45
C VAL A 143 -5.72 -15.69 11.97
N GLY A 144 -4.66 -15.16 12.59
CA GLY A 144 -4.46 -15.23 14.03
C GLY A 144 -4.94 -14.00 14.80
N TYR A 145 -5.43 -12.95 14.14
CA TYR A 145 -5.87 -11.73 14.84
C TYR A 145 -7.08 -11.09 14.14
N LYS A 146 -6.93 -10.61 12.90
CA LYS A 146 -7.99 -9.85 12.21
C LYS A 146 -9.24 -10.68 11.95
N ILE A 147 -9.10 -11.86 11.35
CA ILE A 147 -10.22 -12.75 11.02
C ILE A 147 -11.00 -13.15 12.28
N PRO A 148 -10.36 -13.66 13.36
CA PRO A 148 -11.06 -13.99 14.60
C PRO A 148 -11.84 -12.81 15.20
N ILE A 149 -11.23 -11.63 15.28
CA ILE A 149 -11.88 -10.44 15.85
C ILE A 149 -13.10 -10.04 15.00
N THR A 150 -12.94 -9.95 13.67
CA THR A 150 -14.04 -9.62 12.76
C THR A 150 -15.20 -10.56 12.93
N LYS A 151 -14.93 -11.87 12.89
CA LYS A 151 -15.97 -12.89 12.88
C LYS A 151 -16.70 -12.97 14.21
N LEU A 152 -15.97 -12.92 15.33
CA LEU A 152 -16.59 -12.85 16.66
C LEU A 152 -17.37 -11.54 16.88
N LYS A 153 -16.92 -10.42 16.33
CA LYS A 153 -17.64 -9.14 16.39
C LYS A 153 -18.93 -9.20 15.58
N ASN A 154 -18.86 -9.68 14.34
CA ASN A 154 -20.01 -9.75 13.43
C ASN A 154 -21.07 -10.75 13.91
N SER A 155 -20.69 -11.83 14.59
CA SER A 155 -21.62 -12.75 15.24
C SER A 155 -22.19 -12.22 16.57
N GLY A 156 -21.74 -11.05 17.05
CA GLY A 156 -22.19 -10.45 18.31
C GLY A 156 -21.60 -11.08 19.58
N ILE A 157 -20.64 -12.00 19.43
CA ILE A 157 -20.02 -12.76 20.53
C ILE A 157 -18.92 -11.95 21.21
N LEU A 158 -18.05 -11.31 20.43
CA LEU A 158 -17.06 -10.36 20.92
C LEU A 158 -17.64 -8.95 20.85
N LYS A 159 -17.86 -8.36 22.02
CA LYS A 159 -18.33 -6.97 22.12
C LYS A 159 -17.12 -6.05 22.24
N VAL A 160 -16.96 -5.17 21.25
CA VAL A 160 -15.98 -4.09 21.29
C VAL A 160 -16.73 -2.82 21.67
N GLU A 161 -16.55 -2.35 22.91
CA GLU A 161 -17.18 -1.12 23.39
C GLU A 161 -16.62 0.10 22.66
N LEU A 162 -17.50 0.98 22.18
CA LEU A 162 -17.13 2.27 21.62
C LEU A 162 -16.85 3.27 22.76
N ASP A 163 -15.77 3.02 23.50
CA ASP A 163 -15.25 3.96 24.49
C ASP A 163 -14.46 5.07 23.77
N PRO A 164 -14.95 6.32 23.75
CA PRO A 164 -14.27 7.42 23.07
C PRO A 164 -12.93 7.78 23.72
N HIS A 165 -12.65 7.31 24.95
CA HIS A 165 -11.42 7.58 25.70
C HIS A 165 -10.32 6.52 25.51
N LEU A 166 -10.56 5.51 24.69
CA LEU A 166 -9.57 4.48 24.37
C LEU A 166 -9.13 4.60 22.93
N ALA A 167 -7.83 4.41 22.69
CA ALA A 167 -7.33 4.26 21.33
C ALA A 167 -8.02 3.05 20.66
N PRO A 168 -8.16 3.07 19.33
CA PRO A 168 -8.83 2.02 18.58
C PRO A 168 -8.21 0.65 18.87
N THR A 169 -6.90 0.54 18.63
CA THR A 169 -6.14 -0.68 18.90
C THR A 169 -6.35 -1.14 20.35
N GLU A 170 -6.39 -0.19 21.28
CA GLU A 170 -6.63 -0.49 22.69
C GLU A 170 -8.05 -1.02 22.96
N ARG A 171 -9.09 -0.54 22.27
CA ARG A 171 -10.44 -1.11 22.38
C ARG A 171 -10.48 -2.58 21.97
N GLU A 172 -9.78 -2.94 20.89
CA GLU A 172 -9.65 -4.34 20.48
C GLU A 172 -8.88 -5.17 21.52
N LEU A 173 -7.74 -4.67 22.00
CA LEU A 173 -6.95 -5.34 23.02
C LEU A 173 -7.73 -5.51 24.32
N LYS A 174 -8.47 -4.49 24.77
CA LYS A 174 -9.37 -4.55 25.93
C LYS A 174 -10.45 -5.61 25.72
N ALA A 175 -11.12 -5.60 24.58
CA ALA A 175 -12.17 -6.57 24.28
C ALA A 175 -11.63 -8.01 24.28
N LEU A 176 -10.47 -8.25 23.64
CA LEU A 176 -9.81 -9.56 23.65
C LEU A 176 -9.37 -9.98 25.06
N SER A 177 -8.79 -9.06 25.82
CA SER A 177 -8.31 -9.28 27.19
C SER A 177 -9.46 -9.63 28.13
N GLN A 178 -10.64 -9.06 27.93
CA GLN A 178 -11.84 -9.40 28.70
C GLN A 178 -12.52 -10.69 28.20
N PHE A 179 -12.37 -11.01 26.91
CA PHE A 179 -12.99 -12.16 26.29
C PHE A 179 -12.23 -13.47 26.57
N PHE A 180 -10.89 -13.48 26.50
CA PHE A 180 -10.04 -14.64 26.78
C PHE A 180 -9.37 -14.54 28.14
N SER A 181 -9.26 -15.65 28.88
CA SER A 181 -8.66 -15.62 30.23
C SER A 181 -7.15 -15.42 30.20
N LYS A 182 -6.47 -16.06 29.24
CA LYS A 182 -5.06 -15.89 28.91
C LYS A 182 -4.87 -16.07 27.42
N SER A 183 -3.87 -15.43 26.84
CA SER A 183 -3.53 -15.63 25.44
C SER A 183 -2.02 -15.69 25.22
N CYS A 184 -1.62 -16.16 24.05
CA CYS A 184 -0.35 -15.73 23.46
C CYS A 184 -0.64 -14.88 22.22
N LEU A 185 -0.49 -13.56 22.36
CA LEU A 185 -0.64 -12.57 21.29
C LEU A 185 0.61 -11.70 21.21
N VAL A 186 1.66 -12.20 20.57
CA VAL A 186 2.91 -11.44 20.40
C VAL A 186 2.79 -10.31 19.38
N GLY A 187 3.73 -9.37 19.42
CA GLY A 187 3.97 -8.38 18.36
C GLY A 187 3.92 -6.95 18.88
N THR A 188 4.14 -5.99 17.99
CA THR A 188 4.13 -4.55 18.31
C THR A 188 2.70 -4.02 18.22
N TYR A 189 2.07 -3.77 19.37
CA TYR A 189 0.71 -3.24 19.49
C TYR A 189 0.65 -1.74 19.16
N SER A 190 1.74 -1.01 19.41
CA SER A 190 1.88 0.40 19.06
C SER A 190 3.25 0.66 18.43
N PRO A 191 3.35 1.49 17.39
CA PRO A 191 4.65 1.89 16.84
C PRO A 191 5.50 2.69 17.85
N TYR A 192 4.89 3.23 18.91
CA TYR A 192 5.58 3.94 19.98
C TYR A 192 5.99 2.97 21.10
N PRO A 193 7.30 2.79 21.37
CA PRO A 193 7.78 1.79 22.32
C PRO A 193 7.21 1.91 23.74
N GLU A 194 7.07 3.13 24.26
CA GLU A 194 6.53 3.35 25.61
C GLU A 194 5.04 2.98 25.69
N VAL A 195 4.25 3.40 24.70
CA VAL A 195 2.82 3.04 24.62
C VAL A 195 2.65 1.54 24.43
N ASP A 196 3.47 0.91 23.60
CA ASP A 196 3.47 -0.53 23.37
C ASP A 196 3.71 -1.31 24.68
N LYS A 197 4.70 -0.87 25.46
CA LYS A 197 5.04 -1.44 26.77
C LYS A 197 3.90 -1.24 27.77
N GLU A 198 3.28 -0.07 27.81
CA GLU A 198 2.13 0.21 28.68
C GLU A 198 0.93 -0.66 28.32
N LEU A 199 0.60 -0.81 27.04
CA LEU A 199 -0.49 -1.66 26.58
C LEU A 199 -0.25 -3.13 26.96
N LYS A 200 0.95 -3.65 26.74
CA LYS A 200 1.32 -5.02 27.14
C LYS A 200 1.23 -5.23 28.65
N LYS A 201 1.64 -4.23 29.45
CA LYS A 201 1.52 -4.29 30.90
C LYS A 201 0.05 -4.27 31.35
N LYS A 202 -0.77 -3.41 30.75
CA LYS A 202 -2.19 -3.22 31.06
C LYS A 202 -3.02 -4.46 30.70
N TYR A 203 -2.73 -5.08 29.56
CA TYR A 203 -3.41 -6.27 29.03
C TYR A 203 -2.51 -7.50 29.08
N SER A 204 -1.79 -7.69 30.19
CA SER A 204 -0.75 -8.72 30.33
C SER A 204 -1.26 -10.16 30.17
N ASN A 205 -2.55 -10.40 30.41
CA ASN A 205 -3.16 -11.70 30.16
C ASN A 205 -3.08 -12.12 28.69
N LEU A 206 -3.04 -11.17 27.74
CA LEU A 206 -2.87 -11.46 26.31
C LEU A 206 -1.50 -12.05 25.94
N CYS A 207 -0.53 -11.94 26.85
CA CYS A 207 0.84 -12.42 26.68
C CYS A 207 1.15 -13.64 27.56
N ALA A 208 0.24 -14.03 28.45
CA ALA A 208 0.49 -14.96 29.55
C ALA A 208 0.79 -16.40 29.11
N LEU A 209 0.43 -16.80 27.88
CA LEU A 209 0.73 -18.12 27.32
C LEU A 209 1.96 -18.14 26.42
N CYS A 210 2.57 -16.97 26.14
CA CYS A 210 3.75 -16.89 25.30
C CYS A 210 4.98 -17.49 25.99
N GLU A 211 6.00 -17.85 25.22
CA GLU A 211 7.26 -18.37 25.77
C GLU A 211 7.92 -17.37 26.72
N LYS A 212 7.88 -16.08 26.36
CA LYS A 212 8.40 -14.97 27.16
C LYS A 212 7.31 -13.92 27.36
N PRO A 213 6.42 -14.07 28.36
CA PRO A 213 5.30 -13.16 28.58
C PRO A 213 5.72 -11.69 28.75
N GLU A 214 6.85 -11.44 29.41
CA GLU A 214 7.39 -10.08 29.61
C GLU A 214 7.86 -9.42 28.30
N GLN A 215 8.32 -10.22 27.33
CA GLN A 215 8.74 -9.71 26.03
C GLN A 215 7.55 -9.59 25.07
N CYS A 216 6.69 -10.61 25.03
CA CYS A 216 5.49 -10.69 24.20
C CYS A 216 5.72 -10.20 22.75
N ASN A 217 6.84 -10.59 22.18
CA ASN A 217 7.27 -10.17 20.85
C ASN A 217 8.02 -11.31 20.16
N TYR A 218 8.23 -11.18 18.86
CA TYR A 218 8.99 -12.15 18.08
C TYR A 218 10.50 -12.06 18.41
N PRO A 219 11.25 -13.16 18.30
CA PRO A 219 10.78 -14.54 18.10
C PRO A 219 10.22 -15.13 19.40
N ASP A 220 9.14 -15.91 19.28
CA ASP A 220 8.51 -16.64 20.40
C ASP A 220 8.02 -18.01 19.92
N LYS A 221 8.35 -19.07 20.65
CA LYS A 221 8.03 -20.46 20.32
C LYS A 221 6.53 -20.73 20.10
N PHE A 222 5.66 -19.97 20.75
CA PHE A 222 4.20 -20.09 20.70
C PHE A 222 3.53 -19.08 19.76
N SER A 223 4.34 -18.31 19.02
CA SER A 223 3.87 -17.40 17.98
C SER A 223 4.01 -17.97 16.57
N GLY A 224 3.41 -17.33 15.56
CA GLY A 224 3.45 -17.88 14.22
C GLY A 224 2.33 -18.87 13.93
N TYR A 225 2.28 -19.36 12.70
CA TYR A 225 1.29 -20.37 12.31
C TYR A 225 1.54 -21.70 13.03
N ASP A 226 2.79 -22.16 13.09
CA ASP A 226 3.20 -23.37 13.82
C ASP A 226 3.14 -23.17 15.33
N GLY A 227 3.63 -22.04 15.85
CA GLY A 227 3.66 -21.79 17.29
C GLY A 227 2.26 -21.66 17.89
N ALA A 228 1.29 -21.12 17.16
CA ALA A 228 -0.11 -21.10 17.62
C ALA A 228 -0.67 -22.53 17.79
N ILE A 229 -0.36 -23.44 16.85
CA ILE A 229 -0.74 -24.86 16.98
C ILE A 229 -0.02 -25.49 18.17
N ARG A 230 1.28 -25.21 18.32
CA ARG A 230 2.11 -25.70 19.42
C ARG A 230 1.63 -25.20 20.80
N CYS A 231 1.14 -23.97 20.86
CA CYS A 231 0.55 -23.37 22.07
C CYS A 231 -0.71 -24.11 22.52
N LEU A 232 -1.53 -24.57 21.57
CA LEU A 232 -2.67 -25.44 21.84
C LEU A 232 -2.20 -26.85 22.22
N ASP A 233 -1.33 -27.46 21.41
CA ASP A 233 -0.89 -28.85 21.59
C ASP A 233 -0.09 -29.04 22.89
N GLN A 234 1.04 -28.34 22.99
CA GLN A 234 2.08 -28.51 24.02
C GLN A 234 2.02 -27.46 25.13
N GLY A 235 1.29 -26.37 24.91
CA GLY A 235 1.08 -25.31 25.89
C GLY A 235 -0.21 -25.49 26.68
N GLU A 236 -0.65 -24.39 27.30
CA GLU A 236 -1.89 -24.34 28.06
C GLU A 236 -3.10 -23.83 27.23
N GLY A 237 -2.98 -23.70 25.91
CA GLY A 237 -4.07 -23.20 25.07
C GLY A 237 -5.27 -24.14 25.01
N ASP A 238 -6.46 -23.56 24.92
CA ASP A 238 -7.74 -24.25 24.67
C ASP A 238 -8.19 -24.11 23.21
N VAL A 239 -7.78 -23.02 22.56
CA VAL A 239 -8.09 -22.70 21.17
C VAL A 239 -6.89 -22.10 20.45
N ALA A 240 -6.66 -22.46 19.18
CA ALA A 240 -5.66 -21.84 18.32
C ALA A 240 -6.24 -21.31 17.03
N PHE A 241 -5.79 -20.11 16.65
CA PHE A 241 -6.12 -19.45 15.40
C PHE A 241 -4.94 -19.55 14.43
N THR A 242 -5.10 -20.28 13.32
CA THR A 242 -4.02 -20.55 12.37
C THR A 242 -4.57 -20.80 10.97
N LYS A 243 -3.80 -21.45 10.08
CA LYS A 243 -4.24 -21.82 8.71
C LYS A 243 -4.10 -23.30 8.40
N THR A 244 -4.95 -23.80 7.51
CA THR A 244 -5.06 -25.22 7.14
C THR A 244 -3.73 -25.87 6.75
N SER A 245 -2.93 -25.24 5.87
CA SER A 245 -1.68 -25.84 5.37
C SER A 245 -0.66 -26.11 6.48
N PHE A 246 -0.64 -25.28 7.53
CA PHE A 246 0.25 -25.48 8.67
C PHE A 246 -0.29 -26.54 9.63
N VAL A 247 -1.60 -26.67 9.80
CA VAL A 247 -2.20 -27.81 10.53
C VAL A 247 -1.82 -29.13 9.87
N LYS A 248 -2.02 -29.23 8.56
CA LYS A 248 -1.69 -30.45 7.80
C LYS A 248 -0.20 -30.80 7.89
N LYS A 249 0.68 -29.80 7.82
CA LYS A 249 2.13 -29.99 7.98
C LYS A 249 2.49 -30.41 9.42
N TYR A 250 1.96 -29.72 10.43
CA TYR A 250 2.27 -29.94 11.84
C TYR A 250 1.96 -31.37 12.29
N PHE A 251 0.79 -31.89 11.86
CA PHE A 251 0.35 -33.26 12.17
C PHE A 251 0.84 -34.30 11.15
N GLY A 252 1.80 -33.97 10.28
CA GLY A 252 2.38 -34.92 9.33
C GLY A 252 1.39 -35.47 8.27
N MET A 253 0.30 -34.74 8.01
CA MET A 253 -0.65 -35.09 6.94
C MET A 253 -0.11 -34.74 5.55
N ILE A 254 0.91 -33.87 5.49
CA ILE A 254 1.67 -33.52 4.29
C ILE A 254 3.17 -33.47 4.67
N GLY A 255 4.00 -34.26 3.99
CA GLY A 255 5.46 -34.31 4.17
C GLY A 255 5.96 -35.26 5.28
N ASP A 256 7.29 -35.40 5.39
CA ASP A 256 7.94 -36.35 6.29
C ASP A 256 8.36 -35.69 7.62
N LYS A 257 7.49 -35.79 8.63
CA LYS A 257 7.75 -35.89 10.10
C LYS A 257 6.55 -35.33 10.89
N PRO A 258 5.76 -36.17 11.57
CA PRO A 258 4.82 -35.66 12.57
C PRO A 258 5.57 -35.15 13.81
N GLU A 259 5.12 -34.04 14.41
CA GLU A 259 5.32 -33.85 15.85
C GLU A 259 4.51 -34.93 16.60
N SER A 260 4.92 -35.27 17.83
CA SER A 260 4.51 -36.45 18.61
C SER A 260 3.01 -36.68 18.85
N THR A 261 2.12 -35.79 18.39
CA THR A 261 0.68 -35.78 18.68
C THR A 261 -0.15 -36.12 17.44
N LYS A 262 -1.26 -36.82 17.63
CA LYS A 262 -2.09 -37.35 16.54
C LYS A 262 -3.15 -36.34 16.08
N PRO A 263 -3.44 -36.23 14.76
CA PRO A 263 -4.46 -35.31 14.26
C PRO A 263 -5.87 -35.62 14.78
N GLU A 264 -6.15 -36.86 15.21
CA GLU A 264 -7.45 -37.26 15.75
C GLU A 264 -7.77 -36.66 17.12
N ASP A 265 -6.77 -36.10 17.80
CA ASP A 265 -6.92 -35.42 19.10
C ASP A 265 -7.40 -33.97 18.95
N PHE A 266 -7.58 -33.50 17.71
CA PHE A 266 -7.97 -32.13 17.39
C PHE A 266 -9.14 -32.06 16.41
N GLU A 267 -9.86 -30.94 16.45
CA GLU A 267 -11.02 -30.67 15.59
C GLU A 267 -10.99 -29.21 15.11
N TYR A 268 -11.53 -28.98 13.91
CA TYR A 268 -11.89 -27.64 13.45
C TYR A 268 -13.13 -27.15 14.20
N LEU A 269 -13.12 -25.91 14.66
CA LEU A 269 -14.33 -25.20 15.11
C LEU A 269 -14.82 -24.28 13.98
N CYS A 270 -16.02 -24.54 13.47
CA CYS A 270 -16.59 -23.89 12.30
C CYS A 270 -17.32 -22.58 12.68
N GLU A 271 -17.57 -21.71 11.69
CA GLU A 271 -18.28 -20.43 11.90
C GLU A 271 -19.73 -20.62 12.34
N ASP A 272 -20.36 -21.75 11.98
CA ASP A 272 -21.70 -22.14 12.45
C ASP A 272 -21.70 -22.76 13.86
N GLY A 273 -20.56 -22.76 14.54
CA GLY A 273 -20.37 -23.36 15.86
C GLY A 273 -20.18 -24.88 15.84
N THR A 274 -20.33 -25.55 14.69
CA THR A 274 -20.11 -27.00 14.60
C THR A 274 -18.63 -27.35 14.71
N ARG A 275 -18.33 -28.62 14.99
CA ARG A 275 -16.97 -29.16 14.97
C ARG A 275 -16.80 -30.20 13.88
N ARG A 276 -15.62 -30.22 13.25
CA ARG A 276 -15.28 -31.19 12.20
C ARG A 276 -13.91 -31.82 12.47
N PRO A 277 -13.72 -33.11 12.18
CA PRO A 277 -12.41 -33.75 12.31
C PRO A 277 -11.42 -33.16 11.32
N LEU A 278 -10.12 -33.17 11.64
CA LEU A 278 -9.07 -32.67 10.75
C LEU A 278 -8.95 -33.44 9.43
N THR A 279 -9.40 -34.69 9.42
CA THR A 279 -9.47 -35.54 8.22
C THR A 279 -10.68 -35.27 7.34
N GLY A 280 -11.66 -34.51 7.83
CA GLY A 280 -12.87 -34.14 7.10
C GLY A 280 -12.72 -32.86 6.26
N PRO A 281 -13.81 -32.40 5.63
CA PRO A 281 -13.82 -31.12 4.93
C PRO A 281 -13.52 -29.96 5.89
N VAL A 282 -12.54 -29.14 5.51
CA VAL A 282 -12.16 -27.94 6.27
C VAL A 282 -13.35 -27.01 6.41
N CYS A 283 -13.55 -26.45 7.60
CA CYS A 283 -14.46 -25.32 7.80
C CYS A 283 -13.66 -24.09 8.22
N SER A 284 -13.47 -23.19 7.26
CA SER A 284 -12.71 -21.95 7.45
C SER A 284 -13.63 -20.82 7.87
N TRP A 285 -13.14 -19.94 8.75
CA TRP A 285 -13.85 -18.73 9.19
C TRP A 285 -13.70 -17.58 8.20
N ALA A 286 -12.57 -17.51 7.50
CA ALA A 286 -12.42 -16.60 6.39
C ALA A 286 -11.35 -17.12 5.47
N GLN A 287 -11.62 -16.97 4.19
CA GLN A 287 -10.75 -17.44 3.14
C GLN A 287 -10.21 -16.21 2.44
N ARG A 288 -8.89 -16.09 2.23
CA ARG A 288 -8.43 -15.06 1.29
C ARG A 288 -8.52 -15.62 -0.11
N PRO A 289 -9.23 -14.96 -1.03
CA PRO A 289 -9.23 -15.36 -2.41
C PRO A 289 -7.83 -15.31 -3.03
N TRP A 290 -7.63 -16.06 -4.09
CA TRP A 290 -6.43 -15.94 -4.89
C TRP A 290 -6.37 -14.57 -5.58
N GLN A 291 -5.16 -14.06 -5.74
CA GLN A 291 -4.86 -12.99 -6.70
C GLN A 291 -5.17 -13.51 -8.12
N GLY A 292 -5.27 -12.64 -9.11
CA GLY A 292 -5.60 -13.09 -10.45
C GLY A 292 -5.60 -11.98 -11.49
N TYR A 293 -6.13 -12.28 -12.67
CA TYR A 293 -6.43 -11.26 -13.67
C TYR A 293 -7.91 -10.91 -13.67
N MET A 294 -8.16 -9.61 -13.85
CA MET A 294 -9.48 -9.03 -13.95
C MET A 294 -9.59 -8.17 -15.22
N THR A 295 -10.77 -8.14 -15.81
CA THR A 295 -11.07 -7.49 -17.09
C THR A 295 -12.44 -6.82 -17.05
N ASN A 296 -12.81 -6.03 -18.06
CA ASN A 296 -14.16 -5.47 -18.22
C ASN A 296 -15.06 -6.42 -19.04
N ALA A 297 -16.38 -6.24 -18.98
CA ALA A 297 -17.31 -7.15 -19.65
C ALA A 297 -17.19 -7.12 -21.18
N ASP A 298 -16.82 -5.99 -21.78
CA ASP A 298 -16.64 -5.85 -23.24
C ASP A 298 -15.51 -6.75 -23.77
N THR A 299 -14.43 -6.89 -23.00
CA THR A 299 -13.28 -7.70 -23.38
C THR A 299 -13.62 -9.20 -23.43
N VAL A 300 -14.58 -9.66 -22.63
CA VAL A 300 -14.97 -11.08 -22.49
C VAL A 300 -16.41 -11.37 -22.92
N LYS A 301 -16.94 -10.58 -23.87
CA LYS A 301 -18.22 -10.87 -24.52
C LYS A 301 -18.13 -12.20 -25.29
N GLY A 302 -18.63 -13.26 -24.68
CA GLY A 302 -18.67 -14.60 -25.25
C GLY A 302 -17.47 -15.49 -24.86
N GLN A 303 -17.70 -16.81 -24.86
CA GLN A 303 -16.74 -17.79 -24.35
C GLN A 303 -15.44 -17.83 -25.16
N GLU A 304 -15.50 -17.56 -26.46
CA GLU A 304 -14.32 -17.51 -27.34
C GLU A 304 -13.37 -16.38 -26.95
N ASN A 305 -13.90 -15.18 -26.70
CA ASN A 305 -13.11 -14.03 -26.27
C ASN A 305 -12.45 -14.28 -24.91
N LEU A 306 -13.22 -14.82 -23.95
CA LEU A 306 -12.68 -15.23 -22.65
C LEU A 306 -11.53 -16.22 -22.80
N LYS A 307 -11.73 -17.31 -23.56
CA LYS A 307 -10.70 -18.34 -23.73
C LYS A 307 -9.48 -17.83 -24.47
N THR A 308 -9.67 -16.94 -25.46
CA THR A 308 -8.56 -16.32 -26.20
C THR A 308 -7.72 -15.43 -25.28
N LEU A 309 -8.34 -14.61 -24.44
CA LEU A 309 -7.64 -13.80 -23.45
C LEU A 309 -6.91 -14.68 -22.42
N GLN A 310 -7.58 -15.69 -21.87
CA GLN A 310 -6.97 -16.62 -20.91
C GLN A 310 -5.76 -17.35 -21.49
N ASN A 311 -5.83 -17.86 -22.72
CA ASN A 311 -4.70 -18.53 -23.37
C ASN A 311 -3.50 -17.58 -23.57
N ARG A 312 -3.74 -16.31 -23.91
CA ARG A 312 -2.67 -15.32 -24.05
C ARG A 312 -2.07 -14.97 -22.71
N LEU A 313 -2.88 -14.80 -21.67
CA LEU A 313 -2.39 -14.58 -20.30
C LEU A 313 -1.58 -15.77 -19.80
N ASP A 314 -2.00 -17.01 -20.09
CA ASP A 314 -1.24 -18.22 -19.73
C ASP A 314 0.11 -18.27 -20.44
N THR A 315 0.12 -17.96 -21.74
CA THR A 315 1.37 -17.87 -22.53
C THR A 315 2.30 -16.78 -21.96
N PHE A 316 1.75 -15.59 -21.68
CA PHE A 316 2.48 -14.47 -21.09
C PHE A 316 3.09 -14.86 -19.74
N PHE A 317 2.29 -15.46 -18.87
CA PHE A 317 2.68 -15.90 -17.53
C PHE A 317 3.74 -17.00 -17.57
N HIS A 318 3.58 -17.98 -18.47
CA HIS A 318 4.52 -19.09 -18.62
C HIS A 318 5.87 -18.62 -19.16
N ASN A 319 5.85 -17.83 -20.24
CA ASN A 319 7.06 -17.33 -20.88
C ASN A 319 7.80 -16.31 -20.02
N GLY A 320 7.07 -15.52 -19.23
CA GLY A 320 7.68 -14.59 -18.27
C GLY A 320 8.51 -15.29 -17.17
N ARG A 321 8.45 -16.62 -17.02
CA ARG A 321 9.35 -17.35 -16.12
C ARG A 321 10.79 -17.42 -16.62
N ALA A 322 11.02 -17.17 -17.92
CA ALA A 322 12.33 -17.19 -18.55
C ALA A 322 13.08 -15.85 -18.43
N VAL A 323 12.39 -14.76 -18.12
CA VAL A 323 13.00 -13.43 -17.94
C VAL A 323 13.77 -13.33 -16.63
N GLU A 324 14.47 -12.21 -16.45
CA GLU A 324 15.12 -11.88 -15.18
C GLU A 324 14.13 -11.99 -14.00
N LYS A 325 14.56 -12.69 -12.95
CA LYS A 325 13.71 -13.01 -11.80
C LYS A 325 13.04 -11.79 -11.17
N SER A 326 13.74 -10.66 -11.02
CA SER A 326 13.16 -9.47 -10.39
C SER A 326 12.01 -8.90 -11.23
N ALA A 327 12.21 -8.80 -12.54
CA ALA A 327 11.21 -8.35 -13.51
C ALA A 327 9.96 -9.26 -13.53
N ALA A 328 10.17 -10.58 -13.51
CA ALA A 328 9.08 -11.55 -13.41
C ALA A 328 8.27 -11.37 -12.12
N GLU A 329 8.95 -11.20 -10.99
CA GLU A 329 8.32 -11.09 -9.68
C GLU A 329 7.45 -9.84 -9.54
N HIS A 330 7.84 -8.71 -10.15
CA HIS A 330 7.03 -7.50 -10.20
C HIS A 330 5.69 -7.70 -10.92
N LEU A 331 5.61 -8.68 -11.81
CA LEU A 331 4.39 -9.04 -12.57
C LEU A 331 3.65 -10.24 -11.97
N LEU A 332 3.95 -10.59 -10.71
CA LEU A 332 3.42 -11.76 -10.00
C LEU A 332 3.77 -13.11 -10.65
N ILE A 333 4.82 -13.16 -11.46
CA ILE A 333 5.31 -14.38 -12.10
C ILE A 333 6.41 -14.98 -11.23
N LYS A 334 6.14 -16.14 -10.62
CA LYS A 334 7.11 -16.88 -9.79
C LYS A 334 7.13 -18.36 -10.15
N PRO A 335 8.26 -19.06 -9.91
CA PRO A 335 8.37 -20.48 -10.26
C PRO A 335 7.33 -21.38 -9.58
N ASP A 336 6.94 -21.05 -8.34
CA ASP A 336 5.97 -21.78 -7.52
C ASP A 336 4.50 -21.37 -7.77
N LEU A 337 4.26 -20.44 -8.70
CA LEU A 337 2.93 -19.97 -9.04
C LEU A 337 2.47 -20.53 -10.39
N ILE A 338 1.17 -20.75 -10.54
CA ILE A 338 0.51 -21.21 -11.77
C ILE A 338 -0.69 -20.33 -12.06
N LEU A 339 -1.07 -20.24 -13.34
CA LEU A 339 -2.32 -19.62 -13.74
C LEU A 339 -3.44 -20.67 -13.78
N HIS A 340 -4.51 -20.41 -13.05
CA HIS A 340 -5.72 -21.23 -13.05
C HIS A 340 -6.85 -20.46 -13.74
N GLU A 341 -7.26 -20.95 -14.91
CA GLU A 341 -8.33 -20.34 -15.69
C GLU A 341 -9.71 -20.68 -15.13
N LYS A 342 -10.61 -19.68 -15.10
CA LYS A 342 -12.01 -19.90 -14.70
C LYS A 342 -12.85 -20.27 -15.91
N LYS A 343 -13.72 -21.28 -15.75
CA LYS A 343 -14.67 -21.68 -16.81
C LYS A 343 -15.65 -20.58 -17.18
N GLU A 344 -16.12 -19.86 -16.15
CA GLU A 344 -17.02 -18.72 -16.25
C GLU A 344 -16.41 -17.55 -15.49
N THR A 345 -16.73 -16.34 -15.93
CA THR A 345 -16.31 -15.11 -15.26
C THR A 345 -17.08 -14.93 -13.95
N ILE A 346 -16.46 -14.27 -12.97
CA ILE A 346 -17.11 -13.98 -11.68
C ILE A 346 -16.98 -12.48 -11.39
N MET A 347 -18.06 -11.84 -10.96
CA MET A 347 -18.00 -10.44 -10.52
C MET A 347 -17.11 -10.31 -9.27
N PRO A 348 -16.28 -9.27 -9.13
CA PRO A 348 -15.38 -9.12 -7.98
C PRO A 348 -16.07 -9.19 -6.62
N LYS A 349 -17.25 -8.55 -6.48
CA LYS A 349 -18.08 -8.63 -5.28
C LYS A 349 -18.45 -10.08 -4.93
N GLU A 350 -18.97 -10.83 -5.91
CA GLU A 350 -19.35 -12.23 -5.72
C GLU A 350 -18.14 -13.09 -5.37
N TYR A 351 -16.99 -12.86 -6.02
CA TYR A 351 -15.76 -13.57 -5.75
C TYR A 351 -15.27 -13.36 -4.30
N LEU A 352 -15.40 -12.13 -3.77
CA LEU A 352 -15.05 -11.78 -2.39
C LEU A 352 -16.07 -12.30 -1.37
N GLU A 353 -17.36 -12.26 -1.68
CA GLU A 353 -18.44 -12.76 -0.82
C GLU A 353 -18.39 -14.28 -0.67
N ARG A 354 -18.09 -15.02 -1.75
CA ARG A 354 -17.87 -16.48 -1.70
C ARG A 354 -16.75 -16.91 -0.75
N ALA A 355 -15.78 -16.04 -0.49
CA ALA A 355 -14.66 -16.29 0.41
C ALA A 355 -14.89 -15.79 1.85
N GLY A 356 -15.99 -15.08 2.09
CA GLY A 356 -16.22 -14.34 3.34
C GLY A 356 -15.12 -13.29 3.64
N TYR A 357 -14.40 -12.83 2.60
CA TYR A 357 -13.26 -11.91 2.74
C TYR A 357 -13.69 -10.44 2.66
N LYS A 358 -14.86 -10.18 2.06
CA LYS A 358 -15.46 -8.85 2.01
C LYS A 358 -15.53 -8.21 3.41
N ASP A 359 -16.09 -8.92 4.38
CA ASP A 359 -16.18 -8.46 5.78
C ASP A 359 -14.82 -8.21 6.44
N VAL A 360 -13.77 -8.87 5.95
CA VAL A 360 -12.40 -8.68 6.44
C VAL A 360 -11.81 -7.37 5.89
N ILE A 361 -12.11 -7.02 4.64
CA ILE A 361 -11.71 -5.73 4.03
C ILE A 361 -12.57 -4.60 4.59
N GLU A 362 -13.88 -4.83 4.72
CA GLU A 362 -14.86 -3.90 5.30
C GLU A 362 -14.80 -3.84 6.81
N ARG A 363 -13.89 -4.59 7.44
CA ARG A 363 -13.69 -4.56 8.87
C ARG A 363 -13.52 -3.10 9.29
N ASP A 364 -14.49 -2.60 10.05
CA ASP A 364 -14.31 -1.33 10.72
C ASP A 364 -13.00 -1.46 11.48
N GLY A 365 -12.09 -0.53 11.23
CA GLY A 365 -11.04 -0.31 12.19
C GLY A 365 -11.71 -0.06 13.53
N SER A 366 -10.95 -0.20 14.60
CA SER A 366 -11.47 0.01 15.93
C SER A 366 -12.03 1.43 16.20
N MET A 367 -12.08 2.34 15.22
CA MET A 367 -12.68 3.69 15.23
C MET A 367 -14.06 3.70 14.57
N ALA A 368 -15.02 4.40 15.19
CA ALA A 368 -16.28 4.74 14.53
C ALA A 368 -16.17 5.99 13.64
N GLU A 369 -15.25 6.92 13.95
CA GLU A 369 -15.13 8.22 13.27
C GLU A 369 -14.05 8.21 12.18
N LYS A 370 -14.36 8.87 11.05
CA LYS A 370 -13.45 9.04 9.91
C LYS A 370 -12.53 10.24 10.13
N VAL A 371 -11.31 10.18 9.62
CA VAL A 371 -10.41 11.35 9.54
C VAL A 371 -10.88 12.25 8.41
N ARG A 372 -11.43 13.43 8.74
CA ARG A 372 -11.88 14.42 7.76
C ARG A 372 -10.69 15.25 7.28
N PHE A 373 -10.15 14.84 6.14
CA PHE A 373 -9.06 15.49 5.46
C PHE A 373 -9.60 16.66 4.63
N CYS A 374 -9.21 17.87 5.01
CA CYS A 374 -9.58 19.09 4.31
C CYS A 374 -8.73 19.31 3.06
N ILE A 375 -9.41 19.54 1.94
CA ILE A 375 -8.88 19.59 0.59
C ILE A 375 -9.27 20.91 -0.06
N THR A 376 -8.40 21.45 -0.92
CA THR A 376 -8.50 22.86 -1.33
C THR A 376 -8.81 23.10 -2.79
N ASN A 377 -8.77 22.05 -3.62
CA ASN A 377 -9.08 22.12 -5.04
C ASN A 377 -9.51 20.74 -5.60
N ASP A 378 -10.00 20.73 -6.84
CA ASP A 378 -10.56 19.52 -7.45
C ASP A 378 -9.52 18.42 -7.69
N ILE A 379 -8.29 18.77 -8.10
CA ILE A 379 -7.26 17.76 -8.35
C ILE A 379 -6.79 17.08 -7.05
N GLU A 380 -6.70 17.84 -5.97
CA GLU A 380 -6.47 17.29 -4.63
C GLU A 380 -7.65 16.43 -4.16
N LEU A 381 -8.89 16.80 -4.50
CA LEU A 381 -10.07 16.02 -4.13
C LEU A 381 -10.05 14.67 -4.85
N GLU A 382 -9.69 14.65 -6.12
CA GLU A 382 -9.48 13.42 -6.88
C GLU A 382 -8.41 12.54 -6.23
N LYS A 383 -7.21 13.09 -5.96
CA LYS A 383 -6.14 12.32 -5.30
C LYS A 383 -6.53 11.84 -3.90
N CYS A 384 -7.23 12.67 -3.12
CA CYS A 384 -7.73 12.29 -1.80
C CYS A 384 -8.74 11.14 -1.88
N ASN A 385 -9.64 11.17 -2.87
CA ASN A 385 -10.61 10.11 -3.09
C ASN A 385 -9.94 8.78 -3.47
N THR A 386 -8.93 8.82 -4.36
CA THR A 386 -8.13 7.64 -4.70
C THR A 386 -7.35 7.14 -3.48
N LEU A 387 -6.71 8.05 -2.72
CA LEU A 387 -5.98 7.74 -1.50
C LEU A 387 -6.86 7.05 -0.47
N ARG A 388 -8.06 7.57 -0.17
CA ARG A 388 -8.94 6.96 0.84
C ARG A 388 -9.40 5.56 0.43
N GLN A 389 -9.64 5.33 -0.87
CA GLN A 389 -10.03 4.02 -1.38
C GLN A 389 -8.89 3.01 -1.28
N ALA A 390 -7.68 3.39 -1.71
CA ALA A 390 -6.49 2.55 -1.60
C ALA A 390 -6.13 2.27 -0.14
N ALA A 391 -6.19 3.29 0.72
CA ALA A 391 -5.93 3.15 2.15
C ALA A 391 -6.93 2.20 2.80
N TYR A 392 -8.23 2.39 2.54
CA TYR A 392 -9.27 1.56 3.14
C TYR A 392 -9.14 0.09 2.71
N SER A 393 -8.96 -0.19 1.42
CA SER A 393 -8.83 -1.56 0.93
C SER A 393 -7.60 -2.28 1.47
N ARG A 394 -6.53 -1.54 1.84
CA ARG A 394 -5.30 -2.07 2.43
C ARG A 394 -5.27 -2.06 3.97
N ASP A 395 -6.46 -1.96 4.59
CA ASP A 395 -6.66 -2.00 6.05
C ASP A 395 -5.90 -0.88 6.78
N ILE A 396 -5.73 0.27 6.12
CA ILE A 396 -5.30 1.50 6.79
C ILE A 396 -6.53 2.11 7.44
N ARG A 397 -6.42 2.40 8.73
CA ARG A 397 -7.49 2.91 9.59
C ARG A 397 -6.94 4.02 10.49
N PRO A 398 -7.75 4.98 10.95
CA PRO A 398 -9.19 5.17 10.65
C PRO A 398 -9.43 5.48 9.17
N GLU A 399 -10.68 5.32 8.69
CA GLU A 399 -11.01 5.66 7.31
C GLU A 399 -10.86 7.17 7.07
N PHE A 400 -10.33 7.55 5.91
CA PHE A 400 -10.26 8.95 5.49
C PHE A 400 -11.55 9.40 4.78
N GLN A 401 -11.98 10.61 5.08
CA GLN A 401 -13.05 11.32 4.38
C GLN A 401 -12.50 12.63 3.84
N CYS A 402 -12.69 12.90 2.56
CA CYS A 402 -12.27 14.17 1.94
C CYS A 402 -13.38 15.20 2.09
N VAL A 403 -13.06 16.39 2.63
CA VAL A 403 -13.96 17.55 2.72
C VAL A 403 -13.35 18.73 1.99
N VAL A 404 -14.12 19.43 1.16
CA VAL A 404 -13.60 20.49 0.28
C VAL A 404 -13.95 21.85 0.84
N HIS A 405 -12.95 22.69 1.01
CA HIS A 405 -13.07 24.08 1.45
C HIS A 405 -11.94 24.91 0.82
N SER A 406 -12.07 26.24 0.76
CA SER A 406 -10.89 27.06 0.47
C SER A 406 -9.83 26.89 1.58
N LYS A 407 -8.58 27.27 1.32
CA LYS A 407 -7.48 27.12 2.30
C LYS A 407 -7.79 27.80 3.65
N ASP A 408 -8.31 29.02 3.62
CA ASP A 408 -8.76 29.77 4.80
C ASP A 408 -9.89 29.06 5.54
N GLU A 409 -10.87 28.57 4.79
CA GLU A 409 -11.99 27.82 5.34
C GLU A 409 -11.57 26.47 5.90
N CYS A 410 -10.53 25.82 5.37
CA CYS A 410 -9.97 24.60 5.96
C CYS A 410 -9.42 24.85 7.36
N ILE A 411 -8.64 25.92 7.54
CA ILE A 411 -8.10 26.28 8.85
C ILE A 411 -9.25 26.55 9.83
N LYS A 412 -10.28 27.29 9.39
CA LYS A 412 -11.49 27.53 10.17
C LYS A 412 -12.26 26.24 10.47
N ALA A 413 -12.43 25.35 9.50
CA ALA A 413 -13.16 24.10 9.63
C ALA A 413 -12.51 23.17 10.66
N ILE A 414 -11.17 23.12 10.73
CA ILE A 414 -10.46 22.34 11.75
C ILE A 414 -10.70 22.89 13.15
N LYS A 415 -10.64 24.21 13.29
CA LYS A 415 -10.95 24.90 14.55
C LYS A 415 -12.38 24.64 15.00
N GLU A 416 -13.34 24.64 14.08
CA GLU A 416 -14.76 24.40 14.33
C GLU A 416 -15.13 22.91 14.43
N LYS A 417 -14.16 21.99 14.39
CA LYS A 417 -14.39 20.53 14.41
C LYS A 417 -15.22 20.02 13.24
N ASN A 418 -15.21 20.70 12.10
CA ASN A 418 -15.81 20.28 10.83
C ASN A 418 -14.83 19.53 9.92
N ALA A 419 -13.53 19.70 10.17
CA ALA A 419 -12.44 18.93 9.58
C ALA A 419 -11.42 18.56 10.67
N ASP A 420 -10.50 17.64 10.39
CA ASP A 420 -9.51 17.15 11.37
C ASP A 420 -8.08 17.49 10.98
N VAL A 421 -7.78 17.52 9.68
CA VAL A 421 -6.42 17.71 9.17
C VAL A 421 -6.42 18.48 7.85
N VAL A 422 -5.41 19.34 7.65
CA VAL A 422 -5.12 20.01 6.38
C VAL A 422 -3.61 19.97 6.15
N VAL A 423 -3.16 19.77 4.91
CA VAL A 423 -1.74 19.94 4.58
C VAL A 423 -1.48 21.40 4.29
N LEU A 424 -0.50 21.99 4.99
CA LEU A 424 -0.02 23.34 4.76
C LEU A 424 1.41 23.29 4.21
N HIS A 425 1.69 24.19 3.26
CA HIS A 425 3.05 24.44 2.81
C HIS A 425 3.77 25.35 3.80
N ALA A 426 5.10 25.34 3.76
CA ALA A 426 5.93 26.10 4.69
C ALA A 426 5.57 27.58 4.82
N GLU A 427 5.22 28.24 3.70
CA GLU A 427 4.82 29.64 3.67
C GLU A 427 3.49 29.91 4.40
N GLU A 428 2.71 28.86 4.65
CA GLU A 428 1.37 28.91 5.23
C GLU A 428 1.37 28.54 6.71
N TYR A 429 2.51 28.14 7.28
CA TYR A 429 2.60 27.68 8.67
C TYR A 429 2.12 28.74 9.66
N GLN A 430 2.54 30.01 9.46
CA GLN A 430 2.12 31.11 10.32
C GLN A 430 0.60 31.26 10.33
N LYS A 431 -0.04 31.10 9.17
CA LYS A 431 -1.51 31.14 9.04
C LYS A 431 -2.17 29.99 9.79
N GLY A 432 -1.57 28.80 9.77
CA GLY A 432 -2.00 27.67 10.59
C GLY A 432 -1.93 27.98 12.09
N HIS A 433 -0.80 28.52 12.56
CA HIS A 433 -0.60 28.92 13.96
C HIS A 433 -1.57 30.01 14.40
N ASP A 434 -1.80 31.03 13.57
CA ASP A 434 -2.79 32.09 13.81
C ASP A 434 -4.22 31.50 13.94
N GLY A 435 -4.46 30.36 13.28
CA GLY A 435 -5.68 29.56 13.37
C GLY A 435 -5.77 28.64 14.59
N HIS A 436 -4.80 28.66 15.51
CA HIS A 436 -4.64 27.69 16.62
C HIS A 436 -4.48 26.24 16.14
N LEU A 437 -3.78 26.07 15.01
CA LEU A 437 -3.36 24.78 14.52
C LEU A 437 -1.87 24.59 14.78
N LYS A 438 -1.44 23.32 14.86
CA LYS A 438 -0.04 22.96 14.94
C LYS A 438 0.29 21.83 13.97
N PRO A 439 1.51 21.77 13.44
CA PRO A 439 1.96 20.62 12.66
C PRO A 439 2.03 19.38 13.56
N LEU A 440 1.56 18.24 13.04
CA LEU A 440 1.63 16.95 13.72
C LEU A 440 2.49 15.93 12.95
N ILE A 441 2.40 15.97 11.62
CA ILE A 441 3.13 15.07 10.72
C ILE A 441 3.79 15.93 9.64
N TYR A 442 5.06 15.69 9.37
CA TYR A 442 5.85 16.36 8.35
C TYR A 442 6.17 15.39 7.23
N GLU A 443 6.25 15.91 6.00
CA GLU A 443 6.94 15.19 4.93
C GLU A 443 8.45 15.11 5.24
N SER A 444 9.07 14.02 4.81
CA SER A 444 10.51 13.84 4.85
C SER A 444 11.04 13.56 3.45
N PHE A 445 12.19 14.15 3.13
CA PHE A 445 12.94 13.90 1.90
C PHE A 445 14.06 12.89 2.14
N GLY A 446 14.54 12.24 1.07
CA GLY A 446 15.69 11.35 1.13
C GLY A 446 16.97 12.07 1.58
N ASP A 447 17.89 11.36 2.24
CA ASP A 447 19.17 11.93 2.69
C ASP A 447 20.11 12.34 1.55
N ASP A 448 19.88 11.79 0.36
CA ASP A 448 20.54 12.11 -0.90
C ASP A 448 19.76 13.15 -1.73
N ASN A 449 18.68 13.73 -1.17
CA ASN A 449 17.84 14.74 -1.80
C ASN A 449 17.96 16.09 -1.07
N VAL A 450 19.14 16.72 -1.17
CA VAL A 450 19.42 18.04 -0.61
C VAL A 450 19.96 18.98 -1.68
N TYR A 451 19.62 20.27 -1.58
CA TYR A 451 20.20 21.27 -2.47
C TYR A 451 21.60 21.68 -2.02
N VAL A 452 22.52 21.69 -2.98
CA VAL A 452 23.92 22.07 -2.79
C VAL A 452 24.30 23.20 -3.74
N ALA A 453 25.31 23.97 -3.37
CA ALA A 453 25.94 24.94 -4.24
C ALA A 453 27.24 24.35 -4.79
N ILE A 454 27.44 24.41 -6.10
CA ILE A 454 28.64 23.92 -6.79
C ILE A 454 29.34 25.05 -7.53
N ALA A 455 30.68 25.01 -7.55
CA ALA A 455 31.51 25.97 -8.28
C ALA A 455 32.74 25.27 -8.90
N ASP A 456 33.44 25.96 -9.80
CA ASP A 456 34.73 25.46 -10.32
C ASP A 456 35.79 25.37 -9.22
N SER A 457 36.62 24.34 -9.30
CA SER A 457 37.65 24.00 -8.30
C SER A 457 38.69 25.10 -8.06
N ASN A 458 38.82 26.06 -8.99
CA ASN A 458 39.73 27.20 -8.92
C ASN A 458 39.07 28.51 -8.47
N ALA A 459 37.76 28.50 -8.12
CA ALA A 459 37.06 29.69 -7.69
C ALA A 459 37.65 30.24 -6.38
N SER A 460 38.08 31.51 -6.39
CA SER A 460 38.61 32.16 -5.19
C SER A 460 37.48 32.54 -4.23
N HIS A 461 37.78 32.67 -2.94
CA HIS A 461 36.80 33.10 -1.93
C HIS A 461 36.17 34.46 -2.28
N GLU A 462 36.92 35.38 -2.90
CA GLU A 462 36.40 36.68 -3.32
C GLU A 462 35.38 36.56 -4.46
N VAL A 463 35.63 35.65 -5.41
CA VAL A 463 34.68 35.33 -6.50
C VAL A 463 33.44 34.68 -5.89
N LEU A 464 33.60 33.68 -5.02
CA LEU A 464 32.48 33.01 -4.37
C LEU A 464 31.62 33.96 -3.53
N ALA A 465 32.19 34.99 -2.92
CA ALA A 465 31.44 36.00 -2.18
C ALA A 465 30.61 36.92 -3.10
N LYS A 466 31.07 37.23 -4.32
CA LYS A 466 30.50 38.29 -5.19
C LYS A 466 29.67 37.79 -6.37
N THR A 467 29.85 36.57 -6.87
CA THR A 467 29.16 36.11 -8.10
C THR A 467 27.65 35.86 -7.91
N PRO A 468 26.79 36.16 -8.89
CA PRO A 468 25.38 35.72 -8.87
C PRO A 468 25.22 34.20 -8.78
N LEU A 469 24.08 33.73 -8.26
CA LEU A 469 23.76 32.30 -8.20
C LEU A 469 22.93 31.90 -9.44
N LYS A 470 23.25 30.76 -10.03
CA LYS A 470 22.40 30.10 -11.04
C LYS A 470 21.56 29.03 -10.35
N TYR A 471 20.24 29.06 -10.51
CA TYR A 471 19.32 28.08 -9.93
C TYR A 471 18.01 28.03 -10.72
N ASP A 472 17.27 26.93 -10.59
CA ASP A 472 15.94 26.81 -11.19
C ASP A 472 14.93 27.67 -10.42
N LYS A 473 14.46 28.77 -11.03
CA LYS A 473 13.48 29.68 -10.44
C LYS A 473 12.11 29.04 -10.23
N ASN A 474 11.77 28.00 -11.00
CA ASN A 474 10.49 27.30 -10.91
C ASN A 474 10.49 26.28 -9.77
N ASN A 475 11.67 25.85 -9.31
CA ASN A 475 11.81 24.96 -8.17
C ASN A 475 11.93 25.76 -6.86
N LYS A 476 10.89 25.68 -6.03
CA LYS A 476 10.84 26.40 -4.75
C LYS A 476 12.01 26.05 -3.82
N ARG A 477 12.41 24.77 -3.75
CA ARG A 477 13.51 24.33 -2.87
C ARG A 477 14.85 24.89 -3.35
N ALA A 478 15.12 24.83 -4.66
CA ALA A 478 16.31 25.43 -5.27
C ALA A 478 16.39 26.94 -4.99
N ARG A 479 15.24 27.63 -5.09
CA ARG A 479 15.12 29.06 -4.80
C ARG A 479 15.43 29.40 -3.33
N TYR A 480 14.83 28.69 -2.37
CA TYR A 480 15.13 28.91 -0.95
C TYR A 480 16.58 28.58 -0.59
N ALA A 481 17.16 27.56 -1.23
CA ALA A 481 18.57 27.23 -1.07
C ALA A 481 19.50 28.37 -1.56
N ALA A 482 19.16 28.98 -2.70
CA ALA A 482 19.85 30.17 -3.19
C ALA A 482 19.70 31.37 -2.24
N TYR A 483 18.50 31.59 -1.71
CA TYR A 483 18.20 32.66 -0.76
C TYR A 483 18.99 32.52 0.54
N LEU A 484 19.07 31.31 1.08
CA LEU A 484 19.89 31.01 2.25
C LEU A 484 21.37 31.33 1.99
N LEU A 485 21.92 30.87 0.87
CA LEU A 485 23.31 31.14 0.52
C LEU A 485 23.58 32.65 0.34
N ASN A 486 22.69 33.37 -0.32
CA ASN A 486 22.80 34.84 -0.46
C ASN A 486 22.75 35.55 0.89
N SER A 487 21.85 35.13 1.79
CA SER A 487 21.77 35.66 3.15
C SER A 487 23.08 35.48 3.91
N LYS A 488 23.69 34.28 3.85
CA LYS A 488 24.99 34.01 4.48
C LYS A 488 26.15 34.79 3.85
N ARG A 489 26.03 35.19 2.58
CA ARG A 489 27.00 36.03 1.86
C ARG A 489 26.85 37.53 2.15
N GLY A 490 25.88 37.93 2.98
CA GLY A 490 25.57 39.34 3.24
C GLY A 490 24.99 40.07 2.01
N LYS A 491 24.41 39.32 1.08
CA LYS A 491 23.74 39.84 -0.11
C LYS A 491 22.24 39.97 0.14
N GLU A 492 21.58 40.71 -0.76
CA GLU A 492 20.13 40.70 -0.82
C GLU A 492 19.64 39.26 -1.05
N THR A 493 18.83 38.76 -0.11
CA THR A 493 18.33 37.39 -0.10
C THR A 493 17.66 37.02 -1.42
N CYS A 494 16.86 37.94 -1.96
CA CYS A 494 15.97 37.76 -3.10
C CYS A 494 16.62 38.06 -4.46
N GLN A 495 17.94 38.18 -4.51
CA GLN A 495 18.62 38.48 -5.75
C GLN A 495 18.32 37.42 -6.82
N ASP A 496 17.90 37.88 -8.01
CA ASP A 496 17.47 37.04 -9.12
C ASP A 496 18.56 36.06 -9.56
N SER A 497 18.13 34.87 -10.04
CA SER A 497 19.05 33.94 -10.69
C SER A 497 19.65 34.57 -11.94
N ALA A 498 20.94 34.33 -12.17
CA ALA A 498 21.61 34.70 -13.42
C ALA A 498 21.59 33.54 -14.42
N ASP A 499 21.49 33.86 -15.72
CA ASP A 499 21.57 32.87 -16.81
C ASP A 499 22.96 32.22 -16.87
N SER A 500 23.99 32.94 -16.40
CA SER A 500 25.34 32.45 -16.16
C SER A 500 25.80 32.85 -14.74
N GLY A 501 26.33 31.88 -14.00
CA GLY A 501 26.88 32.10 -12.67
C GLY A 501 27.96 31.06 -12.38
N ASP A 502 29.06 31.49 -11.74
CA ASP A 502 30.14 30.58 -11.32
C ASP A 502 29.73 29.66 -10.17
N ILE A 503 28.59 29.95 -9.52
CA ILE A 503 27.96 29.10 -8.52
C ILE A 503 26.59 28.66 -9.03
N GLU A 504 26.37 27.35 -9.08
CA GLU A 504 25.11 26.73 -9.46
C GLU A 504 24.49 26.00 -8.27
N ILE A 505 23.19 26.19 -8.05
CA ILE A 505 22.42 25.44 -7.06
C ILE A 505 21.81 24.25 -7.75
N VAL A 506 22.22 23.05 -7.34
CA VAL A 506 21.76 21.78 -7.92
C VAL A 506 21.30 20.84 -6.81
N ASN A 507 20.53 19.82 -7.19
CA ASN A 507 20.17 18.74 -6.29
C ASN A 507 21.37 17.78 -6.13
N SER A 508 21.60 17.25 -4.93
CA SER A 508 22.66 16.28 -4.69
C SER A 508 22.56 15.01 -5.54
N LYS A 509 21.35 14.65 -6.00
CA LYS A 509 21.13 13.54 -6.95
C LYS A 509 21.80 13.75 -8.29
N ASP A 510 22.03 15.00 -8.70
CA ASP A 510 22.67 15.34 -9.98
C ASP A 510 24.18 15.50 -9.89
N LEU A 511 24.79 15.36 -8.70
CA LEU A 511 26.24 15.58 -8.52
C LEU A 511 27.13 14.66 -9.36
N SER A 512 26.63 13.49 -9.78
CA SER A 512 27.33 12.59 -10.71
C SER A 512 27.64 13.26 -12.06
N LYS A 513 26.82 14.24 -12.47
CA LYS A 513 27.00 15.06 -13.68
C LYS A 513 28.01 16.20 -13.49
N HIS A 514 28.43 16.48 -12.25
CA HIS A 514 29.27 17.62 -11.86
C HIS A 514 30.55 17.18 -11.13
N SER A 515 31.13 16.04 -11.52
CA SER A 515 32.29 15.41 -10.86
C SER A 515 33.57 16.26 -10.84
N ASN A 516 33.67 17.27 -11.71
CA ASN A 516 34.78 18.22 -11.81
C ASN A 516 34.60 19.50 -10.97
N LYS A 517 33.48 19.65 -10.28
CA LYS A 517 33.15 20.82 -9.45
C LYS A 517 33.47 20.54 -7.98
N GLN A 518 33.43 21.60 -7.17
CA GLN A 518 33.49 21.53 -5.71
C GLN A 518 32.21 22.09 -5.10
N LEU A 519 31.85 21.62 -3.90
CA LEU A 519 30.76 22.20 -3.11
C LEU A 519 31.20 23.52 -2.52
N VAL A 520 30.25 24.46 -2.40
CA VAL A 520 30.39 25.71 -1.67
C VAL A 520 29.46 25.64 -0.45
N CYS A 521 30.05 25.61 0.75
CA CYS A 521 29.30 25.52 1.99
C CYS A 521 28.75 26.89 2.41
N LEU A 522 27.88 26.91 3.42
CA LEU A 522 27.26 28.15 3.92
C LEU A 522 28.27 29.15 4.52
N ASP A 523 29.42 28.66 5.00
CA ASP A 523 30.55 29.47 5.46
C ASP A 523 31.53 29.84 4.34
N LEU A 524 31.17 29.56 3.07
CA LEU A 524 31.97 29.76 1.86
C LEU A 524 33.25 28.91 1.78
N THR A 525 33.41 27.92 2.67
CA THR A 525 34.43 26.89 2.49
C THR A 525 34.07 25.99 1.32
N ALA A 526 35.10 25.42 0.69
CA ALA A 526 34.92 24.47 -0.38
C ALA A 526 35.14 23.04 0.10
N LYS A 527 34.31 22.11 -0.41
CA LYS A 527 34.41 20.68 -0.08
C LYS A 527 34.27 19.78 -1.31
N PRO A 528 34.78 18.54 -1.27
CA PRO A 528 34.51 17.54 -2.30
C PRO A 528 33.00 17.26 -2.45
N VAL A 529 32.54 16.99 -3.68
CA VAL A 529 31.11 16.68 -3.95
C VAL A 529 30.57 15.49 -3.16
N SER A 530 31.42 14.59 -2.69
CA SER A 530 31.04 13.47 -1.81
C SER A 530 30.58 13.90 -0.41
N GLU A 531 30.91 15.13 0.03
CA GLU A 531 30.59 15.64 1.37
C GLU A 531 29.27 16.42 1.44
N TYR A 532 28.40 16.31 0.43
CA TYR A 532 27.13 17.06 0.32
C TYR A 532 26.25 16.97 1.57
N LYS A 533 26.27 15.84 2.30
CA LYS A 533 25.50 15.68 3.54
C LYS A 533 25.88 16.68 4.63
N THR A 534 27.14 17.10 4.67
CA THR A 534 27.67 18.08 5.65
C THR A 534 27.87 19.47 5.06
N CYS A 535 27.93 19.57 3.73
CA CYS A 535 28.09 20.82 3.00
C CYS A 535 26.98 20.94 1.96
N ASN A 536 25.86 21.50 2.39
CA ASN A 536 24.71 21.78 1.55
C ASN A 536 24.12 23.14 1.94
N VAL A 537 23.20 23.61 1.13
CA VAL A 537 22.50 24.89 1.30
C VAL A 537 21.00 24.66 1.37
N GLU A 538 20.56 23.46 1.74
CA GLU A 538 19.15 23.13 1.90
C GLU A 538 18.49 24.06 2.91
N ALA A 539 17.35 24.62 2.53
CA ALA A 539 16.62 25.60 3.33
C ALA A 539 15.10 25.39 3.28
N ALA A 540 14.62 24.36 2.58
CA ALA A 540 13.20 24.11 2.50
C ALA A 540 12.69 23.49 3.80
N LEU A 541 11.66 24.13 4.36
CA LEU A 541 10.80 23.52 5.35
C LEU A 541 9.80 22.61 4.60
N PRO A 542 9.61 21.34 5.00
CA PRO A 542 8.71 20.42 4.32
C PRO A 542 7.25 20.86 4.48
N ASN A 543 6.32 20.28 3.71
CA ASN A 543 4.91 20.44 4.05
C ASN A 543 4.59 19.65 5.33
N ALA A 544 3.54 20.07 6.04
CA ALA A 544 3.05 19.33 7.19
C ALA A 544 1.52 19.24 7.21
N ALA A 545 1.05 18.15 7.80
CA ALA A 545 -0.33 17.98 8.21
C ALA A 545 -0.55 18.75 9.52
N PHE A 546 -1.36 19.82 9.43
CA PHE A 546 -1.78 20.64 10.55
C PHE A 546 -3.08 20.14 11.14
N VAL A 547 -3.16 20.22 12.46
CA VAL A 547 -4.28 19.75 13.28
C VAL A 547 -4.57 20.76 14.38
N ARG A 548 -5.72 20.65 15.05
CA ARG A 548 -6.04 21.53 16.19
C ARG A 548 -5.03 21.35 17.33
N ASP A 549 -4.62 22.45 17.95
CA ASP A 549 -3.61 22.44 19.02
C ASP A 549 -4.08 21.76 20.32
N ASP A 550 -5.40 21.76 20.56
CA ASP A 550 -6.08 21.19 21.74
C ASP A 550 -6.41 19.68 21.64
N LEU A 551 -5.97 18.99 20.58
CA LEU A 551 -6.30 17.57 20.38
C LEU A 551 -5.93 16.72 21.60
N SER A 552 -6.78 15.74 21.91
CA SER A 552 -6.47 14.71 22.89
C SER A 552 -5.26 13.89 22.43
N ASP A 553 -4.49 13.31 23.35
CA ASP A 553 -3.34 12.48 22.98
C ASP A 553 -3.75 11.23 22.19
N GLN A 554 -4.98 10.76 22.41
CA GLN A 554 -5.59 9.71 21.61
C GLN A 554 -5.82 10.14 20.17
N ASP A 555 -6.44 11.30 19.93
CA ASP A 555 -6.72 11.78 18.57
C ASP A 555 -5.42 12.06 17.81
N LYS A 556 -4.40 12.60 18.50
CA LYS A 556 -3.05 12.71 17.95
C LYS A 556 -2.50 11.33 17.57
N GLY A 557 -2.57 10.36 18.48
CA GLY A 557 -2.10 9.00 18.23
C GLY A 557 -2.80 8.35 17.03
N ASN A 558 -4.10 8.58 16.86
CA ASN A 558 -4.88 8.08 15.73
C ASN A 558 -4.45 8.72 14.41
N LEU A 559 -4.29 10.04 14.38
CA LEU A 559 -3.85 10.75 13.18
C LEU A 559 -2.44 10.35 12.81
N VAL A 560 -1.52 10.25 13.78
CA VAL A 560 -0.17 9.78 13.49
C VAL A 560 -0.20 8.34 12.96
N HIS A 561 -0.94 7.43 13.61
CA HIS A 561 -1.04 6.06 13.13
C HIS A 561 -1.53 5.98 11.68
N ALA A 562 -2.55 6.78 11.32
CA ALA A 562 -3.10 6.81 9.97
C ALA A 562 -2.06 7.26 8.94
N PHE A 563 -1.40 8.39 9.18
CA PHE A 563 -0.41 8.95 8.24
C PHE A 563 0.87 8.11 8.18
N ILE A 564 1.37 7.59 9.30
CA ILE A 564 2.53 6.69 9.28
C ILE A 564 2.19 5.39 8.56
N SER A 565 0.98 4.86 8.74
CA SER A 565 0.53 3.68 7.98
C SER A 565 0.43 3.95 6.47
N LEU A 566 -0.01 5.15 6.05
CA LEU A 566 0.06 5.57 4.65
C LEU A 566 1.51 5.56 4.15
N SER A 567 2.43 6.18 4.89
CA SER A 567 3.86 6.22 4.57
C SER A 567 4.46 4.82 4.48
N ASP A 568 4.26 3.95 5.47
CA ASP A 568 4.84 2.59 5.48
C ASP A 568 4.35 1.73 4.31
N ARG A 569 3.13 1.96 3.83
CA ARG A 569 2.52 1.22 2.74
C ARG A 569 2.88 1.77 1.37
N PHE A 570 2.72 3.08 1.18
CA PHE A 570 2.71 3.75 -0.12
C PHE A 570 3.93 4.65 -0.38
N ARG A 571 4.93 4.64 0.51
CA ARG A 571 6.21 5.31 0.25
C ARG A 571 6.92 4.75 -0.99
N PRO A 572 7.88 5.49 -1.57
CA PRO A 572 8.67 4.99 -2.67
C PRO A 572 9.50 3.78 -2.25
N HIS A 573 9.58 2.78 -3.13
CA HIS A 573 10.12 1.45 -2.86
C HIS A 573 9.44 0.72 -1.69
N GLY A 574 8.23 1.16 -1.32
CA GLY A 574 7.37 0.54 -0.32
C GLY A 574 6.68 -0.71 -0.86
N LYS A 575 6.04 -1.46 0.05
CA LYS A 575 5.37 -2.71 -0.30
C LYS A 575 4.20 -2.54 -1.27
N ASN A 576 3.58 -1.36 -1.28
CA ASN A 576 2.38 -1.06 -2.04
C ASN A 576 2.52 0.25 -2.85
N GLU A 577 3.74 0.67 -3.18
CA GLU A 577 4.00 1.80 -4.09
C GLU A 577 3.27 1.61 -5.44
N ASP A 578 3.25 0.39 -5.94
CA ASP A 578 2.56 -0.01 -7.16
C ASP A 578 1.02 0.05 -7.05
N VAL A 579 0.47 0.05 -5.82
CA VAL A 579 -0.98 0.17 -5.59
C VAL A 579 -1.39 1.62 -5.73
N PHE A 580 -0.72 2.50 -4.99
CA PHE A 580 -1.02 3.91 -4.95
C PHE A 580 0.28 4.69 -4.77
N GLU A 581 0.60 5.50 -5.77
CA GLU A 581 1.76 6.38 -5.74
C GLU A 581 1.41 7.63 -4.92
N MET A 582 1.78 7.60 -3.64
CA MET A 582 1.42 8.66 -2.70
C MET A 582 2.21 9.95 -2.96
N PHE A 583 3.51 9.82 -3.21
CA PHE A 583 4.41 10.90 -3.58
C PHE A 583 4.79 10.73 -5.04
N GLY A 584 4.58 11.77 -5.84
CA GLY A 584 4.74 11.73 -7.29
C GLY A 584 3.60 12.46 -8.00
N GLU A 585 3.83 12.70 -9.28
CA GLU A 585 2.87 13.37 -10.16
C GLU A 585 1.57 12.56 -10.21
N PHE A 586 0.45 13.18 -9.85
CA PHE A 586 -0.82 12.47 -9.76
C PHE A 586 -1.48 12.27 -11.13
N LYS A 587 -1.38 13.29 -11.99
CA LYS A 587 -1.82 13.30 -13.38
C LYS A 587 -0.84 14.15 -14.17
N GLN A 588 -0.74 13.88 -15.48
CA GLN A 588 0.09 14.68 -16.37
C GLN A 588 -0.18 16.20 -16.22
N GLY A 589 0.87 16.95 -15.87
CA GLY A 589 0.85 18.38 -15.61
C GLY A 589 0.46 18.79 -14.19
N TYR A 590 0.16 17.83 -13.29
CA TYR A 590 -0.29 18.07 -11.92
C TYR A 590 0.68 17.44 -10.91
N SER A 591 1.76 18.18 -10.64
CA SER A 591 2.76 17.89 -9.62
C SER A 591 2.40 18.47 -8.26
N ASN A 592 2.95 17.86 -7.20
CA ASN A 592 2.80 18.25 -5.80
C ASN A 592 1.33 18.30 -5.33
N VAL A 593 0.49 17.40 -5.84
CA VAL A 593 -0.92 17.30 -5.45
C VAL A 593 -0.99 16.62 -4.09
N LEU A 594 -1.59 17.30 -3.10
CA LEU A 594 -1.64 16.99 -1.67
C LEU A 594 -0.29 16.98 -0.95
N PHE A 595 0.68 16.26 -1.50
CA PHE A 595 2.00 16.06 -0.93
C PHE A 595 3.07 16.45 -1.94
N ASN A 596 4.26 16.78 -1.46
CA ASN A 596 5.41 17.03 -2.33
C ASN A 596 5.81 15.75 -3.06
N ASP A 597 6.05 15.84 -4.37
CA ASP A 597 6.38 14.69 -5.21
C ASP A 597 7.73 14.05 -4.86
N GLU A 598 8.63 14.82 -4.27
CA GLU A 598 9.97 14.35 -3.89
C GLU A 598 10.04 13.80 -2.46
N ALA A 599 8.95 13.87 -1.69
CA ALA A 599 8.89 13.29 -0.36
C ALA A 599 8.96 11.75 -0.43
N VAL A 600 9.51 11.14 0.62
CA VAL A 600 9.72 9.69 0.69
C VAL A 600 9.07 9.05 1.90
N ALA A 601 8.63 9.84 2.87
CA ALA A 601 7.98 9.36 4.08
C ALA A 601 7.24 10.48 4.81
N PHE A 602 6.40 10.08 5.76
CA PHE A 602 5.91 10.95 6.83
C PHE A 602 6.68 10.70 8.13
N VAL A 603 6.96 11.78 8.87
CA VAL A 603 7.63 11.75 10.18
C VAL A 603 6.92 12.64 11.18
N THR A 604 7.01 12.33 12.47
CA THR A 604 6.39 13.13 13.55
C THR A 604 7.31 14.23 14.07
N GLU A 605 8.59 14.15 13.75
CA GLU A 605 9.60 15.11 14.18
C GLU A 605 10.32 15.64 12.96
N PHE A 606 10.26 16.95 12.76
CA PHE A 606 11.09 17.63 11.79
C PHE A 606 12.48 17.87 12.40
N LYS A 607 13.53 17.45 11.69
CA LYS A 607 14.93 17.75 12.04
C LYS A 607 15.42 18.86 11.11
N PRO A 608 15.56 20.11 11.60
CA PRO A 608 16.07 21.22 10.82
C PRO A 608 17.42 20.89 10.18
N ARG A 609 17.57 21.17 8.89
CA ARG A 609 18.88 21.23 8.22
C ARG A 609 19.37 22.66 8.23
N ASN A 610 20.68 22.86 8.39
CA ASN A 610 21.32 24.18 8.35
C ASN A 610 20.71 25.21 9.31
N GLU A 611 20.20 24.75 10.46
CA GLU A 611 19.51 25.57 11.48
C GLU A 611 18.25 26.27 10.94
N ILE A 612 17.64 25.75 9.86
CA ILE A 612 16.41 26.30 9.28
C ILE A 612 15.19 25.71 9.98
N ASP A 613 14.70 26.43 10.98
CA ASP A 613 13.39 26.26 11.61
C ASP A 613 12.35 27.21 11.02
N GLU A 614 11.10 27.13 11.50
CA GLU A 614 10.00 27.97 10.98
C GLU A 614 10.31 29.47 11.06
N LYS A 615 10.93 29.90 12.17
CA LYS A 615 11.31 31.29 12.41
C LYS A 615 12.37 31.75 11.41
N SER A 616 13.43 30.97 11.23
CA SER A 616 14.52 31.29 10.32
C SER A 616 14.06 31.22 8.87
N PHE A 617 13.19 30.26 8.53
CA PHE A 617 12.58 30.15 7.21
C PHE A 617 11.73 31.38 6.84
N SER A 618 10.98 31.93 7.81
CA SER A 618 10.18 33.16 7.60
C SER A 618 11.02 34.36 7.13
N THR A 619 12.33 34.40 7.48
CA THR A 619 13.25 35.46 7.07
C THR A 619 13.75 35.32 5.63
N LEU A 620 13.57 34.15 5.01
CA LEU A 620 13.96 33.87 3.62
C LEU A 620 12.86 34.25 2.61
N HIS A 621 11.76 34.85 3.07
CA HIS A 621 10.65 35.25 2.20
C HIS A 621 10.93 36.59 1.51
N CYS A 622 10.73 36.59 0.20
CA CYS A 622 10.79 37.79 -0.62
C CYS A 622 9.41 38.44 -0.66
N LYS A 623 9.35 39.76 -0.44
CA LYS A 623 8.13 40.52 -0.74
C LYS A 623 7.97 40.52 -2.26
N VAL A 624 6.90 39.89 -2.75
CA VAL A 624 6.48 39.95 -4.14
C VAL A 624 5.90 41.32 -4.44
#